data_AF-A0A1G0F731-F1
#
_entry.id   AF-A0A1G0F731-F1
#
_cell.length_a   1.000
_cell.length_b   1.000
_cell.length_c   1.000
_cell.angle_alpha   90.00
_cell.angle_beta   90.00
_cell.angle_gamma   90.00
#
_symmetry.space_group_name_H-M   'P 1'
#
loop_
_entity.id
_entity.type
_entity.pdbx_description
1 polymer ?
#
loop_
_entity_poly.entity_id
_entity_poly.type
_entity_poly.pdbx_seq_one_letter_code
_entity_poly.pdbx_strand_id
1 'polypeptide(L)'
;MSVIPFIGRQNELAELQRQAQKNIASLYEKFKILSVTGGVPRYLEEIQPKNNAEINISNFCFKNGGLLVNEFRQIFSDLFGNRNAKYKQIVKLLIQGSLDYSEICEKLGVAKTGRISEYSNDLVLSGFISKDFTWETKTGIASPLIFKYRLKDNYLRFYLKYIENKIPEIERNVYQLKSL
;
A
#
# COMPACT_ATOMS: atom_id res chain seq x y z
N MET A 1 -16.38 -48.90 -30.71
CA MET A 1 -17.16 -47.87 -30.00
C MET A 1 -16.33 -47.43 -28.79
N SER A 2 -15.48 -46.42 -28.95
CA SER A 2 -14.55 -45.96 -27.89
C SER A 2 -15.29 -44.97 -26.98
N VAL A 3 -15.55 -45.37 -25.73
CA VAL A 3 -16.18 -44.53 -24.71
C VAL A 3 -15.07 -43.66 -24.11
N ILE A 4 -14.87 -42.48 -24.70
CA ILE A 4 -13.93 -41.46 -24.18
C ILE A 4 -14.39 -41.05 -22.76
N PRO A 5 -13.51 -41.01 -21.75
CA PRO A 5 -13.89 -40.98 -20.34
C PRO A 5 -14.58 -39.66 -19.97
N PHE A 6 -15.86 -39.76 -19.60
CA PHE A 6 -16.71 -38.68 -19.08
C PHE A 6 -16.11 -37.97 -17.85
N ILE A 7 -15.23 -38.65 -17.11
CA ILE A 7 -14.57 -38.15 -15.89
C ILE A 7 -13.53 -37.06 -16.21
N GLY A 8 -12.80 -37.17 -17.34
CA GLY A 8 -11.82 -36.16 -17.76
C GLY A 8 -12.48 -34.82 -18.11
N ARG A 9 -13.64 -34.87 -18.76
CA ARG A 9 -14.44 -33.68 -19.12
C ARG A 9 -15.00 -32.95 -17.89
N GLN A 10 -15.36 -33.67 -16.82
CA GLN A 10 -15.84 -33.01 -15.60
C GLN A 10 -14.72 -32.27 -14.84
N ASN A 11 -13.50 -32.81 -14.83
CA ASN A 11 -12.34 -32.11 -14.26
C ASN A 11 -11.95 -30.88 -15.08
N GLU A 12 -11.91 -30.98 -16.41
CA GLU A 12 -11.66 -29.81 -17.28
C GLU A 12 -12.75 -28.74 -17.11
N LEU A 13 -14.02 -29.13 -17.00
CA LEU A 13 -15.12 -28.18 -16.76
C LEU A 13 -15.04 -27.53 -15.37
N ALA A 14 -14.62 -28.27 -14.35
CA ALA A 14 -14.39 -27.74 -13.00
C ALA A 14 -13.15 -26.82 -12.95
N GLU A 15 -12.10 -27.13 -13.71
CA GLU A 15 -10.93 -26.26 -13.88
C GLU A 15 -11.27 -25.00 -14.67
N LEU A 16 -12.03 -25.12 -15.76
CA LEU A 16 -12.53 -23.98 -16.54
C LEU A 16 -13.50 -23.11 -15.71
N GLN A 17 -14.34 -23.72 -14.87
CA GLN A 17 -15.19 -22.99 -13.92
C GLN A 17 -14.38 -22.33 -12.80
N ARG A 18 -13.32 -22.97 -12.30
CA ARG A 18 -12.36 -22.36 -11.36
C ARG A 18 -11.57 -21.22 -12.01
N GLN A 19 -11.20 -21.34 -13.27
CA GLN A 19 -10.56 -20.28 -14.06
C GLN A 19 -11.54 -19.11 -14.26
N ALA A 20 -12.81 -19.40 -14.55
CA ALA A 20 -13.87 -18.40 -14.71
C ALA A 20 -14.26 -17.71 -13.39
N GLN A 21 -14.13 -18.40 -12.24
CA GLN A 21 -14.30 -17.83 -10.89
C GLN A 21 -13.07 -17.03 -10.40
N LYS A 22 -11.91 -17.19 -11.03
CA LYS A 22 -10.69 -16.38 -10.81
C LYS A 22 -10.72 -15.06 -11.60
N ASN A 23 -11.89 -14.54 -11.92
CA ASN A 23 -12.02 -13.18 -12.44
C ASN A 23 -12.25 -12.19 -11.28
N ILE A 24 -11.92 -10.92 -11.50
CA ILE A 24 -12.05 -9.83 -10.50
C ILE A 24 -13.48 -9.62 -9.97
N ALA A 25 -14.45 -10.32 -10.55
CA ALA A 25 -15.88 -10.17 -10.27
C ALA A 25 -16.23 -10.43 -8.79
N SER A 26 -15.49 -11.31 -8.10
CA SER A 26 -15.79 -11.64 -6.70
C SER A 26 -15.47 -10.47 -5.76
N LEU A 27 -16.28 -10.32 -4.71
CA LEU A 27 -16.07 -9.28 -3.69
C LEU A 27 -14.69 -9.39 -3.02
N TYR A 28 -14.21 -10.62 -2.82
CA TYR A 28 -12.91 -10.88 -2.23
C TYR A 28 -11.74 -10.40 -3.11
N GLU A 29 -11.81 -10.65 -4.42
CA GLU A 29 -10.79 -10.17 -5.36
C GLU A 29 -10.78 -8.63 -5.42
N LYS A 30 -11.95 -7.99 -5.44
CA LYS A 30 -12.07 -6.53 -5.37
C LYS A 30 -11.47 -5.99 -4.07
N PHE A 31 -11.77 -6.63 -2.94
CA PHE A 31 -11.24 -6.25 -1.64
C PHE A 31 -9.71 -6.34 -1.60
N LYS A 32 -9.11 -7.41 -2.14
CA LYS A 32 -7.64 -7.55 -2.23
C LYS A 32 -7.02 -6.37 -2.98
N ILE A 33 -7.59 -5.97 -4.11
CA ILE A 33 -7.07 -4.86 -4.91
C ILE A 33 -7.24 -3.52 -4.20
N LEU A 34 -8.43 -3.26 -3.64
CA LEU A 34 -8.70 -2.01 -2.92
C LEU A 34 -7.82 -1.86 -1.66
N SER A 35 -7.46 -2.98 -1.03
CA SER A 35 -6.53 -3.00 0.11
C SER A 35 -5.12 -2.53 -0.26
N VAL A 36 -4.69 -2.70 -1.52
CA VAL A 36 -3.39 -2.24 -2.03
C VAL A 36 -3.50 -0.84 -2.65
N THR A 37 -4.49 -0.64 -3.51
CA THR A 37 -4.65 0.58 -4.31
C THR A 37 -5.31 1.73 -3.56
N GLY A 38 -5.97 1.46 -2.43
CA GLY A 38 -6.71 2.49 -1.67
C GLY A 38 -7.94 3.04 -2.38
N GLY A 39 -8.36 2.46 -3.52
CA GLY A 39 -9.50 2.93 -4.30
C GLY A 39 -9.23 4.16 -5.17
N VAL A 40 -7.96 4.51 -5.41
CA VAL A 40 -7.59 5.62 -6.30
C VAL A 40 -8.05 5.31 -7.74
N PRO A 41 -8.90 6.14 -8.37
CA PRO A 41 -9.49 5.86 -9.68
C PRO A 41 -8.47 5.49 -10.75
N ARG A 42 -7.36 6.23 -10.83
CA ARG A 42 -6.29 5.98 -11.80
C ARG A 42 -5.71 4.57 -11.70
N TYR A 43 -5.57 4.02 -10.50
CA TYR A 43 -5.06 2.65 -10.33
C TYR A 43 -6.11 1.61 -10.71
N LEU A 44 -7.39 1.94 -10.54
CA LEU A 44 -8.49 1.05 -10.90
C LEU A 44 -8.68 0.93 -12.42
N GLU A 45 -8.38 1.98 -13.17
CA GLU A 45 -8.43 1.99 -14.65
C GLU A 45 -7.46 0.99 -15.29
N GLU A 46 -6.31 0.76 -14.65
CA GLU A 46 -5.28 -0.16 -15.16
C GLU A 46 -5.61 -1.64 -14.88
N ILE A 47 -6.66 -1.92 -14.10
CA ILE A 47 -7.07 -3.27 -13.74
C ILE A 47 -7.57 -4.02 -14.97
N GLN A 48 -7.00 -5.20 -15.18
CA GLN A 48 -7.46 -6.14 -16.20
C GLN A 48 -8.55 -7.04 -15.59
N PRO A 49 -9.84 -6.90 -16.00
CA PRO A 49 -10.94 -7.63 -15.37
C PRO A 49 -10.88 -9.15 -15.57
N LYS A 50 -10.17 -9.58 -16.63
CA LYS A 50 -9.92 -10.98 -16.98
C LYS A 50 -8.91 -11.68 -16.08
N ASN A 51 -8.19 -10.91 -15.27
CA ASN A 51 -7.18 -11.42 -14.35
C ASN A 51 -7.75 -11.41 -12.91
N ASN A 52 -7.25 -12.31 -12.06
CA ASN A 52 -7.51 -12.21 -10.63
C ASN A 52 -6.72 -11.05 -9.99
N ALA A 53 -6.97 -10.78 -8.72
CA ALA A 53 -6.30 -9.72 -7.97
C ALA A 53 -4.79 -9.97 -7.87
N GLU A 54 -4.34 -11.19 -7.64
CA GLU A 54 -2.92 -11.48 -7.47
C GLU A 54 -2.10 -11.18 -8.74
N ILE A 55 -2.63 -11.56 -9.91
CA ILE A 55 -2.02 -11.24 -11.20
C ILE A 55 -2.00 -9.72 -11.42
N ASN A 56 -3.10 -9.03 -11.16
CA ASN A 56 -3.15 -7.57 -11.28
C ASN A 56 -2.16 -6.88 -10.32
N ILE A 57 -2.15 -7.26 -9.04
CA ILE A 57 -1.23 -6.71 -8.03
C ILE A 57 0.22 -7.02 -8.42
N SER A 58 0.51 -8.22 -8.90
CA SER A 58 1.83 -8.60 -9.41
C SER A 58 2.28 -7.67 -10.55
N ASN A 59 1.42 -7.46 -11.54
CA ASN A 59 1.72 -6.57 -12.67
C ASN A 59 1.95 -5.11 -12.24
N PHE A 60 1.21 -4.62 -11.25
CA PHE A 60 1.34 -3.24 -10.77
C PHE A 60 2.56 -3.03 -9.87
N CYS A 61 2.82 -3.97 -8.97
CA CYS A 61 3.70 -3.77 -7.82
C CYS A 61 5.04 -4.50 -7.94
N PHE A 62 5.13 -5.53 -8.78
CA PHE A 62 6.24 -6.49 -8.75
C PHE A 62 6.83 -6.79 -10.14
N LYS A 63 6.38 -6.09 -11.18
CA LYS A 63 6.93 -6.16 -12.52
C LYS A 63 7.79 -4.93 -12.81
N ASN A 64 8.87 -5.09 -13.57
CA ASN A 64 9.62 -3.94 -14.06
C ASN A 64 8.70 -3.02 -14.88
N GLY A 65 8.70 -1.73 -14.56
CA GLY A 65 7.81 -0.74 -15.16
C GLY A 65 6.37 -0.80 -14.65
N GLY A 66 6.07 -1.59 -13.62
CA GLY A 66 4.77 -1.60 -12.96
C GLY A 66 4.43 -0.22 -12.41
N LEU A 67 3.18 0.21 -12.60
CA LEU A 67 2.69 1.54 -12.19
C LEU A 67 3.10 1.90 -10.76
N LEU A 68 2.80 1.01 -9.81
CA LEU A 68 2.98 1.23 -8.38
C LEU A 68 4.43 1.04 -7.90
N VAL A 69 5.35 0.61 -8.77
CA VAL A 69 6.78 0.48 -8.43
C VAL A 69 7.43 1.85 -8.32
N ASN A 70 7.12 2.75 -9.26
CA ASN A 70 7.71 4.08 -9.33
C ASN A 70 6.84 5.17 -8.70
N GLU A 71 5.56 4.89 -8.49
CA GLU A 71 4.56 5.82 -7.98
C GLU A 71 4.98 6.51 -6.68
N PHE A 72 5.49 5.77 -5.68
CA PHE A 72 5.98 6.35 -4.42
C PHE A 72 7.07 7.41 -4.64
N ARG A 73 7.97 7.20 -5.62
CA ARG A 73 9.02 8.17 -5.94
C ARG A 73 8.42 9.41 -6.60
N GLN A 74 7.50 9.22 -7.53
CA GLN A 74 6.84 10.28 -8.30
C GLN A 74 5.98 11.14 -7.39
N ILE A 75 5.03 10.56 -6.66
CA ILE A 75 4.15 11.24 -5.71
C ILE A 75 4.94 12.16 -4.78
N PHE A 76 6.00 11.64 -4.13
CA PHE A 76 6.77 12.44 -3.19
C PHE A 76 7.65 13.50 -3.87
N SER A 77 8.13 13.23 -5.07
CA SER A 77 8.88 14.22 -5.86
C SER A 77 7.97 15.38 -6.26
N ASP A 78 6.77 15.08 -6.73
CA ASP A 78 5.81 16.06 -7.26
C ASP A 78 5.22 16.90 -6.13
N LEU A 79 4.90 16.29 -4.98
CA LEU A 79 4.30 17.00 -3.85
C LEU A 79 5.31 17.79 -3.02
N PHE A 80 6.54 17.30 -2.87
CA PHE A 80 7.49 17.86 -1.89
C PHE A 80 8.83 18.33 -2.48
N GLY A 81 9.02 18.19 -3.80
CA GLY A 81 10.20 18.65 -4.53
C GLY A 81 11.51 18.21 -3.87
N ASN A 82 12.44 19.15 -3.70
CA ASN A 82 13.76 18.88 -3.11
C ASN A 82 13.71 18.41 -1.64
N ARG A 83 12.59 18.64 -0.93
CA ARG A 83 12.44 18.26 0.48
C ARG A 83 11.92 16.83 0.65
N ASN A 84 11.58 16.14 -0.45
CA ASN A 84 10.93 14.83 -0.43
C ASN A 84 11.64 13.78 0.45
N ALA A 85 12.97 13.84 0.56
CA ALA A 85 13.74 12.93 1.41
C ALA A 85 13.31 12.99 2.88
N LYS A 86 13.00 14.18 3.41
CA LYS A 86 12.57 14.37 4.81
C LYS A 86 11.17 13.80 5.06
N TYR A 87 10.25 14.03 4.13
CA TYR A 87 8.91 13.46 4.19
C TYR A 87 8.94 11.92 4.14
N LYS A 88 9.75 11.34 3.25
CA LYS A 88 9.96 9.89 3.17
C LYS A 88 10.49 9.32 4.48
N GLN A 89 11.43 9.99 5.15
CA GLN A 89 11.96 9.55 6.44
C GLN A 89 10.85 9.47 7.51
N ILE A 90 10.00 10.49 7.63
CA ILE A 90 8.90 10.50 8.60
C ILE A 90 7.93 9.34 8.32
N VAL A 91 7.50 9.19 7.06
CA VAL A 91 6.56 8.14 6.65
C VAL A 91 7.14 6.74 6.89
N LYS A 92 8.45 6.54 6.65
CA LYS A 92 9.15 5.29 6.96
C LYS A 92 9.19 4.98 8.45
N LEU A 93 9.30 5.97 9.33
CA LEU A 93 9.23 5.72 10.77
C LEU A 93 7.83 5.26 11.20
N LEU A 94 6.79 5.85 10.60
CA LEU A 94 5.39 5.56 10.92
C LEU A 94 4.89 4.21 10.41
N ILE A 95 5.69 3.45 9.63
CA ILE A 95 5.35 2.08 9.24
C ILE A 95 5.42 1.11 10.45
N GLN A 96 6.28 1.41 11.42
CA GLN A 96 6.51 0.55 12.59
C GLN A 96 5.41 0.71 13.64
N GLY A 97 4.70 1.84 13.63
CA GLY A 97 3.66 2.16 14.60
C GLY A 97 3.36 3.64 14.64
N SER A 98 2.30 4.00 15.36
CA SER A 98 1.94 5.40 15.57
C SER A 98 2.92 6.07 16.52
N LEU A 99 3.35 7.29 16.20
CA LEU A 99 4.36 8.03 16.97
C LEU A 99 3.90 9.45 17.25
N ASP A 100 4.21 9.98 18.43
CA ASP A 100 4.07 11.41 18.73
C ASP A 100 5.23 12.23 18.13
N TYR A 101 5.11 13.56 18.21
CA TYR A 101 6.12 14.48 17.69
C TYR A 101 7.51 14.30 18.34
N SER A 102 7.56 14.04 19.64
CA SER A 102 8.82 13.84 20.36
C SER A 102 9.48 12.54 19.95
N GLU A 103 8.71 11.45 19.86
CA GLU A 103 9.15 10.12 19.40
C GLU A 103 9.69 10.19 17.96
N ILE A 104 9.06 10.98 17.06
CA ILE A 104 9.55 11.20 15.70
C ILE A 104 10.90 11.92 15.71
N CYS A 105 11.04 13.01 16.49
CA CYS A 105 12.29 13.78 16.55
C CYS A 105 13.44 12.92 17.10
N GLU A 106 13.18 12.13 18.14
CA GLU A 106 14.14 11.22 18.75
C GLU A 106 14.60 10.15 17.75
N LYS A 107 13.67 9.46 17.09
CA LYS A 107 14.00 8.42 16.09
C LYS A 107 14.72 8.97 14.87
N LEU A 108 14.49 10.24 14.51
CA LEU A 108 15.23 10.91 13.43
C LEU A 108 16.60 11.44 13.89
N GLY A 109 16.89 11.46 15.19
CA GLY A 109 18.12 12.05 15.73
C GLY A 109 18.21 13.57 15.52
N VAL A 110 17.07 14.27 15.47
CA VAL A 110 17.02 15.72 15.22
C VAL A 110 16.52 16.47 16.45
N ALA A 111 17.02 17.70 16.61
CA ALA A 111 16.48 18.59 17.62
C ALA A 111 14.99 18.89 17.34
N LYS A 112 14.21 19.04 18.41
CA LYS A 112 12.80 19.44 18.33
C LYS A 112 12.71 20.85 17.74
N THR A 113 12.48 20.92 16.44
CA THR A 113 12.42 22.17 15.65
C THR A 113 11.11 22.24 14.90
N GLY A 114 10.60 23.46 14.66
CA GLY A 114 9.31 23.67 14.00
C GLY A 114 9.15 22.96 12.64
N ARG A 115 10.26 22.72 11.93
CA ARG A 115 10.27 22.08 10.61
C ARG A 115 9.69 20.66 10.59
N ILE A 116 9.92 19.86 11.63
CA ILE A 116 9.34 18.50 11.70
C ILE A 116 7.83 18.57 11.91
N SER A 117 7.35 19.59 12.63
CA SER A 117 5.93 19.85 12.79
C SER A 117 5.30 20.28 11.46
N GLU A 118 5.95 21.19 10.72
CA GLU A 118 5.54 21.58 9.37
C GLU A 118 5.43 20.37 8.44
N TYR A 119 6.47 19.54 8.36
CA TYR A 119 6.45 18.35 7.50
C TYR A 119 5.36 17.35 7.89
N SER A 120 5.15 17.15 9.19
CA SER A 120 4.09 16.27 9.68
C SER A 120 2.70 16.84 9.34
N ASN A 121 2.52 18.16 9.42
CA ASN A 121 1.26 18.80 9.05
C ASN A 121 0.99 18.71 7.54
N ASP A 122 2.00 18.94 6.70
CA ASP A 122 1.87 18.77 5.25
C ASP A 122 1.47 17.33 4.88
N LEU A 123 2.06 16.32 5.56
CA LEU A 123 1.69 14.91 5.36
C LEU A 123 0.27 14.58 5.81
N VAL A 124 -0.25 15.31 6.80
CA VAL A 124 -1.65 15.20 7.23
C VAL A 124 -2.56 15.82 6.18
N LEU A 125 -2.21 17.01 5.70
CA LEU A 125 -2.97 17.73 4.67
C LEU A 125 -3.00 16.97 3.34
N SER A 126 -1.90 16.33 2.96
CA SER A 126 -1.83 15.49 1.77
C SER A 126 -2.52 14.13 1.94
N GLY A 127 -3.02 13.82 3.14
CA GLY A 127 -3.77 12.58 3.41
C GLY A 127 -2.92 11.34 3.63
N PHE A 128 -1.58 11.44 3.63
CA PHE A 128 -0.71 10.28 3.85
C PHE A 128 -0.73 9.79 5.28
N ILE A 129 -0.86 10.70 6.26
CA ILE A 129 -0.91 10.36 7.68
C ILE A 129 -2.15 10.96 8.36
N SER A 130 -2.60 10.35 9.46
CA SER A 130 -3.66 10.89 10.33
C SER A 130 -3.11 11.23 11.70
N LYS A 131 -3.77 12.17 12.39
CA LYS A 131 -3.59 12.42 13.82
C LYS A 131 -4.66 11.63 14.58
N ASP A 132 -4.22 10.65 15.35
CA ASP A 132 -5.09 9.86 16.21
C ASP A 132 -5.01 10.47 17.62
N PHE A 133 -6.07 11.17 18.02
CA PHE A 133 -6.14 11.84 19.32
C PHE A 133 -6.37 10.84 20.43
N THR A 134 -5.63 10.99 21.52
CA THR A 134 -5.78 10.15 22.71
C THR A 134 -6.71 10.84 23.71
N TRP A 135 -7.48 10.04 24.44
CA TRP A 135 -8.32 10.55 25.52
C TRP A 135 -7.49 10.77 26.78
N GLU A 136 -7.75 11.87 27.48
CA GLU A 136 -7.24 12.03 28.84
C GLU A 136 -8.03 11.12 29.79
N THR A 137 -7.33 10.17 30.41
CA THR A 137 -7.94 9.18 31.33
C THR A 137 -8.55 9.81 32.58
N LYS A 138 -8.19 11.06 32.91
CA LYS A 138 -8.71 11.78 34.09
C LYS A 138 -10.00 12.55 33.82
N THR A 139 -10.20 13.04 32.61
CA THR A 139 -11.32 13.93 32.25
C THR A 139 -12.30 13.26 31.29
N GLY A 140 -11.91 12.18 30.62
CA GLY A 140 -12.76 11.47 29.63
C GLY A 140 -12.97 12.25 28.33
N ILE A 141 -12.33 13.41 28.19
CA ILE A 141 -12.43 14.28 27.02
C ILE A 141 -11.22 14.01 26.12
N ALA A 142 -11.44 14.01 24.81
CA ALA A 142 -10.35 13.95 23.83
C ALA A 142 -9.48 15.20 24.00
N SER A 143 -8.20 15.02 24.34
CA SER A 143 -7.28 16.14 24.49
C SER A 143 -6.78 16.54 23.10
N PRO A 144 -7.08 17.74 22.59
CA PRO A 144 -6.60 18.17 21.28
C PRO A 144 -5.07 18.32 21.23
N LEU A 145 -4.41 18.32 22.39
CA LEU A 145 -2.97 18.48 22.55
C LEU A 145 -2.20 17.14 22.51
N ILE A 146 -2.87 16.01 22.76
CA ILE A 146 -2.23 14.70 22.85
C ILE A 146 -2.72 13.81 21.71
N PHE A 147 -1.88 13.65 20.71
CA PHE A 147 -2.18 12.81 19.54
C PHE A 147 -0.91 12.11 19.06
N LYS A 148 -1.11 10.97 18.39
CA LYS A 148 -0.05 10.27 17.66
C LYS A 148 -0.31 10.34 16.16
N TYR A 149 0.74 10.50 15.39
CA TYR A 149 0.69 10.36 13.94
C TYR A 149 0.63 8.88 13.57
N ARG A 150 -0.21 8.54 12.60
CA ARG A 150 -0.31 7.19 12.04
C ARG A 150 -0.31 7.26 10.52
N LEU A 151 0.40 6.35 9.85
CA LEU A 151 0.31 6.22 8.41
C LEU A 151 -1.12 5.87 7.99
N LYS A 152 -1.78 6.64 7.14
CA LYS A 152 -3.18 6.40 6.75
C LYS A 152 -3.30 5.73 5.39
N ASP A 153 -2.40 6.08 4.47
CA ASP A 153 -2.48 5.66 3.08
C ASP A 153 -2.17 4.16 2.89
N ASN A 154 -3.07 3.46 2.19
CA ASN A 154 -2.98 2.01 1.95
C ASN A 154 -1.81 1.65 1.02
N TYR A 155 -1.61 2.44 -0.04
CA TYR A 155 -0.57 2.19 -1.02
C TYR A 155 0.82 2.37 -0.40
N LEU A 156 1.07 3.47 0.33
CA LEU A 156 2.32 3.71 1.05
C LEU A 156 2.62 2.60 2.05
N ARG A 157 1.60 2.15 2.82
CA ARG A 157 1.73 1.02 3.74
C ARG A 157 2.20 -0.24 3.02
N PHE A 158 1.58 -0.56 1.89
CA PHE A 158 1.94 -1.73 1.10
C PHE A 158 3.33 -1.58 0.47
N TYR A 159 3.62 -0.43 -0.12
CA TYR A 159 4.89 -0.14 -0.79
C TYR A 159 6.09 -0.28 0.16
N LEU A 160 6.05 0.42 1.29
CA LEU A 160 7.15 0.43 2.25
C LEU A 160 7.41 -0.94 2.88
N LYS A 161 6.36 -1.76 3.01
CA LYS A 161 6.47 -3.07 3.63
C LYS A 161 6.91 -4.16 2.65
N TYR A 162 6.39 -4.14 1.42
CA TYR A 162 6.52 -5.26 0.48
C TYR A 162 7.31 -4.93 -0.79
N ILE A 163 7.25 -3.70 -1.29
CA ILE A 163 7.86 -3.32 -2.57
C ILE A 163 9.27 -2.77 -2.36
N GLU A 164 9.46 -1.86 -1.40
CA GLU A 164 10.72 -1.10 -1.24
C GLU A 164 11.96 -2.00 -1.15
N ASN A 165 11.91 -3.04 -0.33
CA ASN A 165 13.03 -3.98 -0.16
C ASN A 165 13.26 -4.90 -1.36
N LYS A 166 12.31 -4.95 -2.31
CA LYS A 166 12.30 -5.84 -3.47
C LYS A 166 12.57 -5.12 -4.79
N ILE A 167 12.69 -3.79 -4.78
CA ILE A 167 12.99 -2.99 -5.98
C ILE A 167 14.17 -3.55 -6.80
N PRO A 168 15.34 -3.88 -6.21
CA PRO A 168 16.47 -4.39 -7.00
C PRO A 168 16.17 -5.73 -7.70
N GLU A 169 15.33 -6.58 -7.09
CA GLU A 169 14.91 -7.87 -7.66
C GLU A 169 13.87 -7.66 -8.77
N ILE A 170 12.95 -6.71 -8.59
CA ILE A 170 11.91 -6.33 -9.55
C ILE A 170 12.53 -5.72 -10.80
N GLU A 171 13.48 -4.78 -10.65
CA GLU A 171 14.16 -4.13 -11.77
C GLU A 171 14.93 -5.15 -12.64
N ARG A 172 15.49 -6.18 -12.01
CA ARG A 172 16.21 -7.27 -12.70
C ARG A 172 15.27 -8.37 -13.25
N ASN A 173 13.95 -8.23 -13.09
CA ASN A 173 12.94 -9.22 -13.47
C ASN A 173 13.15 -10.62 -12.84
N VAL A 174 13.73 -10.68 -11.64
CA VAL A 174 14.01 -11.96 -10.93
C VAL A 174 12.95 -12.24 -9.85
N TYR A 175 12.17 -11.24 -9.46
CA TYR A 175 11.17 -11.38 -8.41
C TYR A 175 9.98 -12.22 -8.87
N GLN A 176 9.59 -13.18 -8.03
CA GLN A 176 8.35 -13.95 -8.20
C GLN A 176 7.49 -13.79 -6.95
N LEU A 177 6.28 -13.27 -7.14
CA LEU A 177 5.31 -13.14 -6.06
C LEU A 177 4.87 -14.54 -5.61
N LYS A 178 5.19 -14.88 -4.36
CA LYS A 178 4.56 -16.01 -3.66
C LYS A 178 3.22 -15.50 -3.14
N SER A 179 2.15 -16.30 -3.30
CA SER A 179 0.74 -15.98 -2.98
C SER A 179 0.57 -14.95 -1.87
N LEU A 180 -0.29 -13.95 -2.12
CA LEU A 180 -0.68 -12.90 -1.16
C LEU A 180 -1.73 -13.37 -0.16
#